data_AF-A0A7G9SBF5-F1
#
_entry.id   AF-A0A7G9SBF5-F1
#
_cell.length_a   1.000
_cell.length_b   1.000
_cell.length_c   1.000
_cell.angle_alpha   90.00
_cell.angle_beta   90.00
_cell.angle_gamma   90.00
#
_symmetry.space_group_name_H-M   'P 1'
#
loop_
_entity.id
_entity.type
_entity.pdbx_description
1 polymer ?
#
loop_
_entity_poly.entity_id
_entity_poly.type
_entity_poly.pdbx_seq_one_letter_code
_entity_poly.pdbx_strand_id
1 'polypeptide(L)' 'MNAPRSTDEELWRKRFWLFALIRVGGIAVILLGVAIAFTDIVRDGGHRYLGAILIVLGSIDLSFGPVLLKHLWNRQP' A
#
# COMPACT_ATOMS: atom_id res chain seq x y z
N MET A 1 23.99 6.83 29.57
CA MET A 1 22.97 7.86 29.29
C MET A 1 21.93 7.20 28.38
N ASN A 2 20.83 6.70 28.95
CA ASN A 2 19.80 5.95 28.20
C ASN A 2 18.86 6.94 27.53
N ALA A 3 18.76 6.90 26.20
CA ALA A 3 17.78 7.68 25.45
C ALA A 3 16.35 7.28 25.88
N PRO A 4 15.38 8.22 25.89
CA PRO A 4 14.02 7.93 26.31
C PRO A 4 13.37 6.93 25.34
N ARG A 5 12.98 5.74 25.84
CA ARG A 5 12.31 4.68 25.04
C ARG A 5 11.07 5.16 24.28
N SER A 6 10.43 6.24 24.76
CA SER A 6 9.22 6.80 24.17
C SER A 6 9.42 7.31 22.74
N THR A 7 10.56 7.93 22.41
CA THR A 7 10.81 8.47 21.07
C THR A 7 10.94 7.39 20.00
N ASP A 8 11.55 6.25 20.34
CA ASP A 8 11.70 5.13 19.41
C ASP A 8 10.37 4.41 19.18
N GLU A 9 9.56 4.27 20.23
CA GLU A 9 8.26 3.63 20.16
C GLU A 9 7.26 4.44 19.33
N GLU A 10 7.29 5.78 19.43
CA GLU A 10 6.50 6.67 18.58
C GLU A 10 6.92 6.60 17.11
N LEU A 11 8.23 6.55 16.84
CA LEU A 11 8.76 6.41 15.48
C LEU A 11 8.32 5.09 14.84
N TRP A 12 8.37 4.02 15.63
CA TRP A 12 7.91 2.70 15.23
C TRP A 12 6.41 2.64 14.98
N ARG A 13 5.61 3.22 15.87
CA ARG A 13 4.15 3.33 15.71
C ARG A 13 3.79 4.07 14.43
N LYS A 14 4.46 5.19 14.13
CA LYS A 14 4.23 5.98 12.91
C LYS A 14 4.54 5.18 11.65
N ARG A 15 5.65 4.42 11.64
CA ARG A 15 6.05 3.56 10.51
C ARG A 15 5.07 2.41 10.30
N PHE A 16 4.61 1.79 11.39
CA PHE A 16 3.60 0.74 11.33
C PHE A 16 2.29 1.24 10.70
N TRP A 17 1.80 2.41 11.14
CA TRP A 17 0.62 3.03 10.54
C TRP A 17 0.80 3.37 9.07
N LEU A 18 1.97 3.90 8.69
CA LEU A 18 2.27 4.19 7.29
C LEU A 18 2.24 2.92 6.44
N PHE A 19 2.82 1.83 6.94
CA PHE A 19 2.81 0.54 6.26
C PHE A 19 1.40 -0.04 6.14
N ALA A 20 0.63 -0.02 7.23
CA ALA A 20 -0.76 -0.46 7.23
C ALA A 20 -1.60 0.35 6.23
N LEU A 21 -1.42 1.67 6.18
CA LEU A 21 -2.14 2.54 5.26
C LEU A 21 -1.78 2.26 3.80
N ILE A 22 -0.50 2.07 3.48
CA ILE A 22 -0.05 1.68 2.13
C ILE A 22 -0.64 0.34 1.73
N ARG A 23 -0.67 -0.64 2.66
CA ARG A 23 -1.23 -1.96 2.38
C ARG A 23 -2.72 -1.95 2.15
N VAL A 24 -3.47 -1.27 3.01
CA VAL A 24 -4.92 -1.10 2.85
C VAL A 24 -5.23 -0.30 1.59
N GLY A 25 -4.45 0.73 1.30
CA GLY A 25 -4.56 1.53 0.08
C GLY A 25 -4.39 0.69 -1.19
N GLY A 26 -3.33 -0.12 -1.27
CA GLY A 26 -3.11 -1.01 -2.42
C GLY A 26 -4.22 -2.04 -2.60
N ILE A 27 -4.74 -2.62 -1.52
CA ILE A 27 -5.90 -3.53 -1.57
C ILE A 27 -7.14 -2.78 -2.09
N ALA A 28 -7.39 -1.57 -1.60
CA ALA A 28 -8.50 -0.74 -2.06
C ALA A 28 -8.38 -0.41 -3.55
N VAL A 29 -7.17 -0.13 -4.05
CA VAL A 29 -6.91 0.11 -5.48
C VAL A 29 -7.19 -1.14 -6.33
N ILE A 30 -6.78 -2.32 -5.86
CA ILE A 30 -7.08 -3.59 -6.54
C ILE A 30 -8.60 -3.80 -6.60
N LEU A 31 -9.29 -3.65 -5.47
CA LEU A 31 -10.75 -3.80 -5.40
C LEU A 31 -11.47 -2.79 -6.29
N LEU A 32 -10.98 -1.55 -6.35
CA LEU A 32 -11.49 -0.54 -7.26
C LEU A 32 -11.26 -0.93 -8.72
N GLY A 33 -10.10 -1.47 -9.06
CA GLY A 33 -9.82 -1.99 -10.40
C GLY A 33 -10.74 -3.15 -10.80
N VAL A 34 -11.03 -4.08 -9.88
CA VAL A 34 -12.01 -5.14 -10.08
C VAL A 34 -13.40 -4.56 -10.28
N ALA A 35 -13.82 -3.62 -9.43
CA ALA A 35 -15.11 -2.95 -9.59
C ALA A 35 -15.22 -2.29 -10.97
N ILE A 36 -14.22 -1.53 -11.41
CA ILE A 36 -14.21 -0.87 -12.72
C ILE A 36 -14.19 -1.87 -13.90
N ALA A 37 -13.54 -3.03 -13.73
CA ALA A 37 -13.47 -4.05 -14.77
C ALA A 37 -14.81 -4.78 -14.98
N PHE A 38 -15.58 -4.98 -13.92
CA PHE A 38 -16.76 -5.86 -13.91
C PHE A 38 -18.10 -5.16 -13.62
N THR A 39 -18.08 -3.86 -13.33
CA THR A 39 -19.29 -3.06 -13.10
C THR A 39 -19.35 -1.87 -14.04
N ASP A 40 -20.56 -1.33 -14.21
CA ASP A 40 -20.83 -0.21 -15.11
C ASP A 40 -20.50 1.16 -14.49
N ILE A 41 -19.72 1.19 -13.39
CA ILE A 41 -19.37 2.41 -12.66
C ILE A 41 -18.71 3.47 -13.56
N VAL A 42 -17.95 3.05 -14.58
CA VAL A 42 -17.22 3.96 -15.49
C VAL A 42 -17.83 3.96 -16.90
N ARG A 43 -18.38 2.84 -17.36
CA ARG A 43 -18.96 2.67 -18.70
C ARG A 43 -19.85 1.44 -18.71
N ASP A 44 -20.97 1.50 -19.43
CA ASP A 44 -21.83 0.34 -19.70
C ASP A 44 -21.02 -0.82 -20.33
N GLY A 45 -21.03 -1.97 -19.68
CA GLY A 45 -20.26 -3.17 -20.00
C GLY A 45 -18.90 -3.30 -19.29
N GLY A 46 -18.53 -2.34 -18.44
CA GLY A 46 -17.26 -2.29 -17.73
C GLY A 46 -16.05 -1.93 -18.62
N HIS A 47 -15.00 -1.35 -18.02
CA HIS A 47 -13.78 -0.95 -18.74
C HIS A 47 -12.60 -1.85 -18.36
N ARG A 48 -12.60 -3.10 -18.87
CA ARG A 48 -11.63 -4.14 -18.49
C ARG A 48 -10.16 -3.70 -18.51
N TYR A 49 -9.74 -2.95 -19.52
CA TYR A 49 -8.35 -2.48 -19.60
C TYR A 49 -7.99 -1.50 -18.48
N LEU A 50 -8.90 -0.59 -18.12
CA LEU A 50 -8.68 0.38 -17.05
C LEU A 50 -8.65 -0.31 -15.69
N GLY A 51 -9.59 -1.23 -15.47
CA GLY A 51 -9.62 -2.04 -14.25
C GLY A 51 -8.38 -2.92 -14.11
N ALA A 52 -7.90 -3.54 -15.19
CA ALA A 52 -6.67 -4.33 -15.20
C ALA A 52 -5.43 -3.49 -14.84
N ILE A 53 -5.31 -2.26 -15.37
CA ILE A 53 -4.22 -1.35 -15.02
C ILE A 53 -4.22 -1.06 -13.51
N LEU A 54 -5.38 -0.75 -12.93
CA LEU A 54 -5.51 -0.47 -11.50
C LEU A 54 -5.16 -1.69 -10.64
N ILE A 55 -5.60 -2.89 -11.05
CA ILE A 55 -5.23 -4.13 -10.36
C ILE A 55 -3.71 -4.34 -10.37
N VAL A 56 -3.05 -4.12 -11.51
CA VAL A 56 -1.60 -4.26 -11.65
C VAL A 56 -0.88 -3.24 -10.76
N LEU A 57 -1.30 -1.98 -10.78
CA LEU A 57 -0.71 -0.92 -9.96
C LEU A 57 -0.85 -1.22 -8.47
N GLY A 58 -2.04 -1.61 -8.00
CA GLY A 58 -2.23 -1.98 -6.60
C GLY A 58 -1.45 -3.24 -6.21
N SER A 59 -1.26 -4.19 -7.13
CA SER A 59 -0.43 -5.38 -6.90
C SER A 59 1.06 -5.05 -6.79
N ILE A 60 1.53 -4.09 -7.59
CA ILE A 60 2.87 -3.52 -7.50
C ILE A 60 3.06 -2.89 -6.11
N ASP A 61 2.17 -2.00 -5.69
CA ASP A 61 2.26 -1.36 -4.36
C ASP A 61 2.30 -2.38 -3.21
N LEU A 62 1.52 -3.46 -3.32
CA LEU A 62 1.55 -4.56 -2.36
C LEU A 62 2.91 -5.28 -2.29
N SER A 63 3.60 -5.38 -3.43
CA SER A 63 4.85 -6.12 -3.59
C SER A 63 6.08 -5.31 -3.19
N PHE A 64 6.03 -3.99 -3.32
CA PHE A 64 7.14 -3.09 -2.97
C PHE A 64 7.20 -2.73 -1.47
N GLY A 65 6.09 -2.86 -0.73
CA GLY A 65 6.04 -2.66 0.73
C GLY A 65 7.13 -3.39 1.54
N PRO A 66 7.35 -4.71 1.38
CA PRO A 66 8.40 -5.44 2.10
C PRO A 66 9.83 -5.03 1.70
N VAL A 67 10.04 -4.60 0.45
CA VAL A 67 11.36 -4.13 -0.03
C VAL A 67 11.72 -2.80 0.63
N LEU A 68 10.73 -1.90 0.74
CA LEU A 68 10.91 -0.61 1.40
C LEU A 68 11.20 -0.77 2.90
N LEU A 69 10.54 -1.73 3.56
CA LEU A 69 10.79 -2.05 4.97
C LEU A 69 12.22 -2.56 5.19
N LYS A 70 12.71 -3.45 4.31
CA LYS A 70 14.09 -3.95 4.35
C LYS A 70 15.12 -2.82 4.15
N HIS A 71 14.84 -1.89 3.23
CA HIS A 71 15.71 -0.73 2.98
C HIS A 71 15.73 0.26 4.16
N LEU A 72 14.59 0.49 4.80
CA LEU A 72 14.48 1.36 5.97
C LEU A 72 15.14 0.73 7.22
N TRP A 73 15.15 -0.60 7.32
CA TRP A 73 15.83 -1.30 8.40
C TRP A 73 17.35 -1.27 8.25
N ASN A 74 17.87 -1.49 7.04
CA ASN A 74 19.31 -1.49 6.76
C ASN A 74 19.98 -0.11 6.83
N ARG A 75 19.21 0.98 6.94
CA ARG A 75 19.73 2.35 7.07
C ARG A 75 19.85 2.84 8.52
N GLN A 76 19.63 1.99 9.51
CA GLN A 76 19.89 2.36 10.90
C GLN A 76 21.35 2.05 11.26
N PRO A 77 22.15 3.05 11.69
CA PRO A 77 23.45 2.82 12.31
C PRO A 77 23.32 2.18 13.69
#